data_AF-D5MK39-F1
#
_entry.id   AF-D5MK39-F1
#
_cell.length_a   1.000
_cell.length_b   1.000
_cell.length_c   1.000
_cell.angle_alpha   90.00
_cell.angle_beta   90.00
_cell.angle_gamma   90.00
#
_symmetry.space_group_name_H-M   'P 1'
#
loop_
_entity.id
_entity.type
_entity.pdbx_description
1 polymer ?
#
loop_
_entity_poly.entity_id
_entity_poly.type
_entity_poly.pdbx_seq_one_letter_code
_entity_poly.pdbx_strand_id
1 'polypeptide(L)'
;MTNRIKSITGKMSSQDTEQLKAALAEVSTLSDLSSEEKRELAAALSTTFYRDHAGDEELAQLIDQSESVLASLGPEVAEWMIEQLVEADAESAEHFAGALAQIGAPVVDLLRSWFDRSRSDDYARINLLLAAGRFTDPAIARILPEALRCTESTNKQVKSAAFYCVGRIFKRIPSEAVGDADRSTLFDTLFAGLSDPSPLVRRHAVRAIGKGVRNSYFAPEQVEKSHNAFRAILGMDHFDWDDAFIVRSEAEYQLHYCRHGLAEKETTPRGKYHQDFSILEKRELCPNTYYFKVNAPLLARKIQAGQFIIMRPNYDSERIPLSIAGWDREKGYIEIVIMAAGRTSTEATQKNVGDSFHDVVGPLGQRSHVAKYEGACVVLGGGYGTGAVIPTARDLRALGNKVYGVVGARTKDLLILVDELKAVCDEVFVTTNDGSVGIQGFVTHALEQIMAQEKVSMALAVGPVPMMMAVAKMTEGKGVETWVSLNAIMVDGTGMCGACRVSVGGKTRFACYHGPDFNAHQVNFDELIKRQRMFVEQEKIAFEAMQR
;
A
#
# COMPACT_ATOMS: atom_id res chain seq x y z
N MET A 1 -17.18 -44.95 0.90
CA MET A 1 -16.22 -44.30 -0.03
C MET A 1 -15.93 -45.20 -1.23
N THR A 2 -16.44 -44.85 -2.40
CA THR A 2 -16.26 -45.63 -3.64
C THR A 2 -14.82 -45.47 -4.17
N ASN A 3 -14.18 -46.52 -4.68
CA ASN A 3 -12.80 -46.47 -5.22
C ASN A 3 -12.60 -45.36 -6.28
N ARG A 4 -13.68 -44.99 -6.97
CA ARG A 4 -13.70 -43.91 -7.96
C ARG A 4 -13.45 -42.52 -7.36
N ILE A 5 -14.02 -42.20 -6.20
CA ILE A 5 -13.86 -40.88 -5.55
C ILE A 5 -12.43 -40.71 -5.00
N LYS A 6 -11.85 -41.78 -4.43
CA LYS A 6 -10.42 -41.81 -4.05
C LYS A 6 -9.49 -41.53 -5.24
N SER A 7 -9.82 -42.08 -6.42
CA SER A 7 -9.04 -41.84 -7.64
C SER A 7 -9.13 -40.38 -8.08
N ILE A 8 -10.34 -39.81 -8.11
CA ILE A 8 -10.58 -38.41 -8.47
C ILE A 8 -9.85 -37.46 -7.51
N THR A 9 -10.07 -37.61 -6.21
CA THR A 9 -9.42 -36.77 -5.18
C THR A 9 -7.89 -36.84 -5.23
N GLY A 10 -7.32 -38.00 -5.56
CA GLY A 10 -5.89 -38.15 -5.81
C GLY A 10 -5.40 -37.32 -7.00
N LYS A 11 -6.10 -37.36 -8.13
CA LYS A 11 -5.78 -36.54 -9.32
C LYS A 11 -5.90 -35.04 -9.04
N MET A 12 -6.91 -34.64 -8.26
CA MET A 12 -7.12 -33.22 -7.90
C MET A 12 -6.04 -32.67 -6.98
N SER A 13 -5.39 -33.52 -6.18
CA SER A 13 -4.29 -33.12 -5.30
C SER A 13 -2.94 -33.04 -6.05
N SER A 14 -2.90 -33.46 -7.32
CA SER A 14 -1.69 -33.46 -8.15
C SER A 14 -1.34 -32.05 -8.63
N GLN A 15 -0.05 -31.71 -8.67
CA GLN A 15 0.43 -30.47 -9.30
C GLN A 15 0.35 -30.50 -10.83
N ASP A 16 0.00 -31.64 -11.42
CA ASP A 16 -0.14 -31.81 -12.87
C ASP A 16 -1.49 -31.25 -13.37
N THR A 17 -1.43 -30.23 -14.21
CA THR A 17 -2.55 -29.50 -14.81
C THR A 17 -3.45 -30.40 -15.65
N GLU A 18 -2.88 -31.40 -16.34
CA GLU A 18 -3.66 -32.36 -17.14
C GLU A 18 -4.42 -33.35 -16.26
N GLN A 19 -3.85 -33.74 -15.11
CA GLN A 19 -4.56 -34.57 -14.13
C GLN A 19 -5.71 -33.81 -13.47
N LEU A 20 -5.51 -32.52 -13.17
CA LEU A 20 -6.56 -31.67 -12.64
C LEU A 20 -7.72 -31.53 -13.64
N LYS A 21 -7.41 -31.24 -14.90
CA LYS A 21 -8.39 -31.16 -15.99
C LYS A 21 -9.18 -32.46 -16.17
N ALA A 22 -8.50 -33.60 -16.16
CA ALA A 22 -9.15 -34.90 -16.24
C ALA A 22 -10.05 -35.17 -15.02
N ALA A 23 -9.63 -34.76 -13.83
CA ALA A 23 -10.43 -34.91 -12.60
C ALA A 23 -11.70 -34.05 -12.64
N LEU A 24 -11.60 -32.79 -13.06
CA LEU A 24 -12.75 -31.89 -13.18
C LEU A 24 -13.78 -32.41 -14.19
N ALA A 25 -13.31 -32.89 -15.34
CA ALA A 25 -14.17 -33.55 -16.32
C ALA A 25 -14.86 -34.78 -15.72
N GLU A 26 -14.14 -35.61 -14.95
CA GLU A 26 -14.71 -36.80 -14.32
C GLU A 26 -15.81 -36.44 -13.29
N VAL A 27 -15.58 -35.43 -12.43
CA VAL A 27 -16.57 -34.98 -11.44
C VAL A 27 -17.86 -34.49 -12.10
N SER A 28 -17.74 -33.74 -13.20
CA SER A 28 -18.91 -33.21 -13.91
C SER A 28 -19.86 -34.29 -14.47
N THR A 29 -19.39 -35.53 -14.61
CA THR A 29 -20.18 -36.67 -15.10
C THR A 29 -20.82 -37.51 -14.00
N LEU A 30 -20.56 -37.19 -12.72
CA LEU A 30 -21.10 -37.94 -11.59
C LEU A 30 -22.57 -37.57 -11.34
N SER A 31 -23.42 -38.58 -11.18
CA SER A 31 -24.80 -38.45 -10.69
C SER A 31 -24.97 -39.26 -9.40
N ASP A 32 -26.05 -38.99 -8.64
CA ASP A 32 -26.49 -39.81 -7.50
C ASP A 32 -25.46 -39.95 -6.36
N LEU A 33 -24.70 -38.88 -6.11
CA LEU A 33 -23.72 -38.82 -5.02
C LEU A 33 -24.41 -38.71 -3.64
N SER A 34 -23.91 -39.48 -2.68
CA SER A 34 -24.30 -39.31 -1.26
C SER A 34 -23.75 -38.00 -0.68
N SER A 35 -24.33 -37.51 0.41
CA SER A 35 -23.87 -36.25 1.05
C SER A 35 -22.41 -36.34 1.57
N GLU A 36 -21.95 -37.53 1.97
CA GLU A 36 -20.56 -37.76 2.37
C GLU A 36 -19.62 -37.63 1.15
N GLU A 37 -20.00 -38.25 0.02
CA GLU A 37 -19.23 -38.19 -1.23
C GLU A 37 -19.16 -36.77 -1.80
N LYS A 38 -20.24 -36.00 -1.72
CA LYS A 38 -20.24 -34.57 -2.10
C LYS A 38 -19.28 -33.75 -1.23
N ARG A 39 -19.25 -33.99 0.08
CA ARG A 39 -18.32 -33.30 0.99
C ARG A 39 -16.86 -33.63 0.69
N GLU A 40 -16.55 -34.89 0.42
CA GLU A 40 -15.19 -35.30 0.04
C GLU A 40 -14.74 -34.65 -1.28
N LEU A 41 -15.62 -34.62 -2.28
CA LEU A 41 -15.35 -33.96 -3.55
C LEU A 41 -15.18 -32.44 -3.37
N ALA A 42 -16.03 -31.80 -2.55
CA ALA A 42 -15.92 -30.38 -2.24
C ALA A 42 -14.59 -30.03 -1.59
N ALA A 43 -14.14 -30.86 -0.63
CA ALA A 43 -12.83 -30.71 0.00
C ALA A 43 -11.70 -30.81 -1.02
N ALA A 44 -11.72 -31.80 -1.91
CA ALA A 44 -10.69 -31.94 -2.94
C ALA A 44 -10.69 -30.78 -3.97
N LEU A 45 -11.88 -30.34 -4.42
CA LEU A 45 -12.05 -29.17 -5.29
C LEU A 45 -11.43 -27.92 -4.67
N SER A 46 -11.68 -27.68 -3.39
CA SER A 46 -11.19 -26.47 -2.71
C SER A 46 -9.67 -26.36 -2.65
N THR A 47 -8.93 -27.48 -2.68
CA THR A 47 -7.47 -27.45 -2.68
C THR A 47 -6.90 -26.71 -3.90
N THR A 48 -7.68 -26.62 -4.99
CA THR A 48 -7.28 -25.88 -6.20
C THR A 48 -7.28 -24.38 -5.99
N PHE A 49 -8.11 -23.85 -5.08
CA PHE A 49 -8.22 -22.41 -4.80
C PHE A 49 -6.98 -21.84 -4.11
N TYR A 50 -6.16 -22.69 -3.49
CA TYR A 50 -4.92 -22.32 -2.80
C TYR A 50 -3.67 -22.44 -3.68
N ARG A 51 -3.85 -22.62 -5.00
CA ARG A 51 -2.73 -22.73 -5.95
C ARG A 51 -2.39 -21.36 -6.52
N ASP A 52 -1.12 -20.99 -6.42
CA ASP A 52 -0.60 -19.78 -7.08
C ASP A 52 -0.57 -19.99 -8.59
N HIS A 53 -1.40 -19.22 -9.30
CA HIS A 53 -1.54 -19.24 -10.75
C HIS A 53 -0.92 -18.00 -11.41
N ALA A 54 -0.09 -17.23 -10.69
CA ALA A 54 0.50 -16.00 -11.21
C ALA A 54 1.32 -16.26 -12.50
N GLY A 55 0.77 -15.80 -13.64
CA GLY A 55 1.38 -15.99 -14.96
C GLY A 55 1.04 -17.32 -15.64
N ASP A 56 0.17 -18.15 -15.06
CA ASP A 56 -0.33 -19.40 -15.62
C ASP A 56 -1.83 -19.28 -15.95
N GLU A 57 -2.12 -18.89 -17.18
CA GLU A 57 -3.50 -18.70 -17.66
C GLU A 57 -4.30 -20.01 -17.72
N GLU A 58 -3.65 -21.15 -17.93
CA GLU A 58 -4.33 -22.45 -18.00
C GLU A 58 -4.78 -22.87 -16.60
N LEU A 59 -3.92 -22.75 -15.61
CA LEU A 59 -4.27 -23.04 -14.22
C LEU A 59 -5.39 -22.12 -13.73
N ALA A 60 -5.37 -20.83 -14.07
CA ALA A 60 -6.44 -19.90 -13.75
C ALA A 60 -7.81 -20.37 -14.28
N GLN A 61 -7.86 -20.82 -15.54
CA GLN A 61 -9.09 -21.35 -16.14
C GLN A 61 -9.58 -22.63 -15.46
N LEU A 62 -8.66 -23.50 -15.02
CA LEU A 62 -9.03 -24.71 -14.29
C LEU A 62 -9.56 -24.40 -12.89
N ILE A 63 -9.03 -23.39 -12.22
CA ILE A 63 -9.55 -22.92 -10.93
C ILE A 63 -10.99 -22.39 -11.08
N ASP A 64 -11.28 -21.61 -12.12
CA ASP A 64 -12.64 -21.15 -12.42
C ASP A 64 -13.61 -22.32 -12.76
N GLN A 65 -13.10 -23.35 -13.42
CA GLN A 65 -13.86 -24.59 -13.64
C GLN A 65 -14.12 -25.33 -12.32
N SER A 66 -13.14 -25.43 -11.42
CA SER A 66 -13.31 -25.99 -10.08
C SER A 66 -14.40 -25.27 -9.29
N GLU A 67 -14.47 -23.93 -9.38
CA GLU A 67 -15.54 -23.13 -8.76
C GLU A 67 -16.93 -23.57 -9.27
N SER A 68 -17.07 -23.70 -10.58
CA SER A 68 -18.33 -24.08 -11.22
C SER A 68 -18.74 -25.52 -10.88
N VAL A 69 -17.76 -26.43 -10.84
CA VAL A 69 -17.98 -27.83 -10.42
C VAL A 69 -18.37 -27.90 -8.94
N LEU A 70 -17.74 -27.11 -8.07
CA LEU A 70 -18.11 -27.05 -6.66
C LEU A 70 -19.55 -26.57 -6.47
N ALA A 71 -19.98 -25.55 -7.22
CA ALA A 71 -21.37 -25.10 -7.20
C ALA A 71 -22.36 -26.19 -7.63
N SER A 72 -21.98 -27.03 -8.60
CA SER A 72 -22.83 -28.12 -9.12
C SER A 72 -23.14 -29.23 -8.10
N LEU A 73 -22.35 -29.33 -7.01
CA LEU A 73 -22.64 -30.25 -5.90
C LEU A 73 -23.90 -29.86 -5.12
N GLY A 74 -24.38 -28.62 -5.30
CA GLY A 74 -25.66 -28.14 -4.78
C GLY A 74 -25.61 -27.64 -3.33
N PRO A 75 -26.77 -27.23 -2.77
CA PRO A 75 -26.84 -26.57 -1.46
C PRO A 75 -26.43 -27.44 -0.27
N GLU A 76 -26.35 -28.77 -0.44
CA GLU A 76 -25.98 -29.72 0.62
C GLU A 76 -24.55 -29.52 1.14
N VAL A 77 -23.66 -28.96 0.33
CA VAL A 77 -22.27 -28.65 0.72
C VAL A 77 -22.09 -27.20 1.16
N ALA A 78 -23.14 -26.37 1.11
CA ALA A 78 -23.03 -24.93 1.36
C ALA A 78 -22.59 -24.59 2.79
N GLU A 79 -23.04 -25.34 3.81
CA GLU A 79 -22.60 -25.13 5.20
C GLU A 79 -21.07 -25.29 5.31
N TRP A 80 -20.55 -26.36 4.73
CA TRP A 80 -19.11 -26.61 4.69
C TRP A 80 -18.35 -25.54 3.88
N MET A 81 -18.90 -25.09 2.75
CA MET A 81 -18.29 -24.02 1.97
C MET A 81 -18.22 -22.71 2.75
N ILE A 82 -19.24 -22.38 3.55
CA ILE A 82 -19.23 -21.17 4.38
C ILE A 82 -18.23 -21.32 5.54
N GLU A 83 -18.12 -22.52 6.15
CA GLU A 83 -17.07 -22.82 7.14
C GLU A 83 -15.66 -22.57 6.57
N GLN A 84 -15.40 -22.95 5.31
CA GLN A 84 -14.13 -22.66 4.65
C GLN A 84 -13.99 -21.16 4.30
N LEU A 85 -15.05 -20.54 3.78
CA LEU A 85 -15.07 -19.13 3.37
C LEU A 85 -14.65 -18.19 4.51
N VAL A 86 -15.12 -18.43 5.73
CA VAL A 86 -14.85 -17.52 6.86
C VAL A 86 -13.41 -17.55 7.34
N GLU A 87 -12.66 -18.62 7.04
CA GLU A 87 -11.25 -18.80 7.40
C GLU A 87 -10.29 -18.61 6.21
N ALA A 88 -10.79 -18.67 4.98
CA ALA A 88 -9.99 -18.61 3.76
C ALA A 88 -9.27 -17.26 3.60
N ASP A 89 -8.07 -17.29 2.98
CA ASP A 89 -7.40 -16.08 2.51
C ASP A 89 -8.23 -15.36 1.42
N ALA A 90 -7.86 -14.12 1.10
CA ALA A 90 -8.67 -13.26 0.24
C ALA A 90 -8.93 -13.85 -1.16
N GLU A 91 -7.96 -14.56 -1.74
CA GLU A 91 -8.08 -15.12 -3.09
C GLU A 91 -8.96 -16.37 -3.07
N SER A 92 -8.68 -17.30 -2.16
CA SER A 92 -9.49 -18.51 -1.98
C SER A 92 -10.94 -18.19 -1.61
N ALA A 93 -11.15 -17.17 -0.78
CA ALA A 93 -12.49 -16.71 -0.38
C ALA A 93 -13.32 -16.23 -1.58
N GLU A 94 -12.69 -15.67 -2.63
CA GLU A 94 -13.41 -15.26 -3.83
C GLU A 94 -14.03 -16.43 -4.58
N HIS A 95 -13.36 -17.58 -4.61
CA HIS A 95 -13.84 -18.80 -5.28
C HIS A 95 -14.96 -19.47 -4.49
N PHE A 96 -14.82 -19.62 -3.17
CA PHE A 96 -15.93 -20.11 -2.34
C PHE A 96 -17.17 -19.23 -2.47
N ALA A 97 -16.97 -17.91 -2.43
CA ALA A 97 -18.03 -16.94 -2.63
C ALA A 97 -18.69 -17.05 -4.03
N GLY A 98 -17.89 -17.29 -5.07
CA GLY A 98 -18.36 -17.48 -6.43
C GLY A 98 -19.22 -18.74 -6.56
N ALA A 99 -18.76 -19.86 -6.03
CA ALA A 99 -19.51 -21.11 -6.01
C ALA A 99 -20.83 -20.98 -5.22
N LEU A 100 -20.84 -20.34 -4.04
CA LEU A 100 -22.07 -20.06 -3.29
C LEU A 100 -23.04 -19.17 -4.08
N ALA A 101 -22.53 -18.14 -4.75
CA ALA A 101 -23.32 -17.24 -5.59
C ALA A 101 -23.96 -17.96 -6.79
N GLN A 102 -23.27 -18.94 -7.37
CA GLN A 102 -23.80 -19.79 -8.45
C GLN A 102 -24.93 -20.72 -7.96
N ILE A 103 -24.89 -21.20 -6.71
CA ILE A 103 -26.00 -21.97 -6.12
C ILE A 103 -27.25 -21.08 -5.93
N GLY A 104 -27.07 -19.81 -5.55
CA GLY A 104 -28.14 -18.80 -5.55
C GLY A 104 -29.09 -18.88 -4.35
N ALA A 105 -30.40 -18.69 -4.57
CA ALA A 105 -31.41 -18.56 -3.52
C ALA A 105 -31.35 -19.61 -2.37
N PRO A 106 -31.09 -20.92 -2.61
CA PRO A 106 -31.12 -21.94 -1.56
C PRO A 106 -30.12 -21.72 -0.42
N VAL A 107 -29.03 -20.98 -0.64
CA VAL A 107 -27.98 -20.78 0.38
C VAL A 107 -28.09 -19.44 1.10
N VAL A 108 -29.01 -18.56 0.69
CA VAL A 108 -29.09 -17.19 1.24
C VAL A 108 -29.42 -17.20 2.73
N ASP A 109 -30.40 -17.98 3.17
CA ASP A 109 -30.79 -17.99 4.59
C ASP A 109 -29.72 -18.66 5.47
N LEU A 110 -28.97 -19.61 4.90
CA LEU A 110 -27.78 -20.17 5.54
C LEU A 110 -26.70 -19.10 5.73
N LEU A 111 -26.37 -18.37 4.65
CA LEU A 111 -25.41 -17.28 4.68
C LEU A 111 -25.80 -16.21 5.71
N ARG A 112 -27.08 -15.86 5.81
CA ARG A 112 -27.61 -14.93 6.82
C ARG A 112 -27.38 -15.45 8.24
N SER A 113 -27.61 -16.73 8.50
CA SER A 113 -27.38 -17.31 9.84
C SER A 113 -25.92 -17.20 10.28
N TRP A 114 -24.98 -17.22 9.34
CA TRP A 114 -23.55 -17.09 9.62
C TRP A 114 -23.13 -15.68 10.03
N PHE A 115 -23.84 -14.63 9.60
CA PHE A 115 -23.58 -13.28 10.08
C PHE A 115 -23.78 -13.15 11.60
N ASP A 116 -24.78 -13.84 12.16
CA ASP A 116 -25.03 -13.82 13.59
C ASP A 116 -24.03 -14.70 14.35
N ARG A 117 -23.64 -15.85 13.79
CA ARG A 117 -22.59 -16.73 14.36
C ARG A 117 -21.23 -16.05 14.43
N SER A 118 -20.88 -15.27 13.41
CA SER A 118 -19.59 -14.59 13.28
C SER A 118 -19.59 -13.17 13.84
N ARG A 119 -20.55 -12.78 14.70
CA ARG A 119 -20.71 -11.40 15.16
C ARG A 119 -19.45 -10.79 15.79
N SER A 120 -18.68 -11.60 16.52
CA SER A 120 -17.42 -11.20 17.18
C SER A 120 -16.17 -11.35 16.31
N ASP A 121 -16.30 -11.89 15.10
CA ASP A 121 -15.18 -12.13 14.20
C ASP A 121 -15.26 -11.19 12.99
N ASP A 122 -14.44 -10.15 13.02
CA ASP A 122 -14.40 -9.15 11.95
C ASP A 122 -13.89 -9.74 10.62
N TYR A 123 -13.01 -10.74 10.64
CA TYR A 123 -12.47 -11.35 9.43
C TYR A 123 -13.54 -12.17 8.71
N ALA A 124 -14.20 -13.06 9.45
CA ALA A 124 -15.32 -13.85 8.95
C ALA A 124 -16.44 -12.95 8.37
N ARG A 125 -16.79 -11.87 9.08
CA ARG A 125 -17.80 -10.91 8.62
C ARG A 125 -17.41 -10.21 7.31
N ILE A 126 -16.14 -9.87 7.14
CA ILE A 126 -15.64 -9.30 5.87
C ILE A 126 -15.85 -10.30 4.73
N ASN A 127 -15.44 -11.56 4.91
CA ASN A 127 -15.58 -12.60 3.88
C ASN A 127 -17.05 -12.86 3.53
N LEU A 128 -17.95 -12.91 4.52
CA LEU A 128 -19.40 -13.05 4.29
C LEU A 128 -19.99 -11.87 3.49
N LEU A 129 -19.57 -10.62 3.78
CA LEU A 129 -20.01 -9.43 3.04
C LEU A 129 -19.51 -9.42 1.60
N LEU A 130 -18.24 -9.80 1.39
CA LEU A 130 -17.67 -9.93 0.06
C LEU A 130 -18.38 -11.02 -0.74
N ALA A 131 -18.70 -12.14 -0.09
CA ALA A 131 -19.44 -13.24 -0.68
C ALA A 131 -20.85 -12.86 -1.11
N ALA A 132 -21.61 -12.20 -0.23
CA ALA A 132 -22.94 -11.66 -0.57
C ALA A 132 -22.89 -10.74 -1.80
N GLY A 133 -21.83 -9.92 -1.93
CA GLY A 133 -21.61 -9.07 -3.09
C GLY A 133 -21.35 -9.83 -4.42
N ARG A 134 -21.17 -11.15 -4.39
CA ARG A 134 -21.00 -12.01 -5.58
C ARG A 134 -22.31 -12.51 -6.20
N PHE A 135 -23.41 -12.56 -5.45
CA PHE A 135 -24.70 -13.08 -5.91
C PHE A 135 -25.34 -12.20 -7.00
N THR A 136 -26.09 -12.86 -7.88
CA THR A 136 -26.97 -12.25 -8.90
C THR A 136 -28.45 -12.60 -8.68
N ASP A 137 -28.73 -13.60 -7.85
CA ASP A 137 -30.09 -13.99 -7.47
C ASP A 137 -30.73 -12.92 -6.55
N PRO A 138 -31.94 -12.41 -6.86
CA PRO A 138 -32.63 -11.41 -6.05
C PRO A 138 -32.84 -11.77 -4.58
N ALA A 139 -32.87 -13.06 -4.23
CA ALA A 139 -33.00 -13.52 -2.85
C ALA A 139 -31.91 -12.93 -1.94
N ILE A 140 -30.71 -12.62 -2.47
CA ILE A 140 -29.61 -12.06 -1.66
C ILE A 140 -29.96 -10.71 -1.03
N ALA A 141 -30.94 -9.97 -1.56
CA ALA A 141 -31.40 -8.72 -0.96
C ALA A 141 -31.82 -8.89 0.51
N ARG A 142 -32.22 -10.11 0.93
CA ARG A 142 -32.54 -10.43 2.33
C ARG A 142 -31.37 -10.22 3.30
N ILE A 143 -30.12 -10.10 2.81
CA ILE A 143 -28.93 -9.88 3.64
C ILE A 143 -28.64 -8.41 3.92
N LEU A 144 -29.38 -7.48 3.30
CA LEU A 144 -29.18 -6.05 3.48
C LEU A 144 -29.30 -5.59 4.95
N PRO A 145 -30.20 -6.14 5.80
CA PRO A 145 -30.20 -5.84 7.22
C PRO A 145 -28.90 -6.24 7.93
N GLU A 146 -28.32 -7.40 7.61
CA GLU A 146 -27.03 -7.85 8.15
C GLU A 146 -25.89 -6.92 7.71
N ALA A 147 -25.89 -6.51 6.44
CA ALA A 147 -24.93 -5.56 5.91
C ALA A 147 -25.04 -4.19 6.61
N LEU A 148 -26.25 -3.67 6.81
CA LEU A 148 -26.50 -2.44 7.52
C LEU A 148 -25.99 -2.48 8.97
N ARG A 149 -26.24 -3.57 9.71
CA ARG A 149 -25.66 -3.76 11.06
C ARG A 149 -24.13 -3.70 11.04
N CYS A 150 -23.50 -4.20 9.98
CA CYS A 150 -22.04 -4.14 9.85
C CYS A 150 -21.49 -2.73 9.59
N THR A 151 -22.30 -1.78 9.11
CA THR A 151 -21.89 -0.37 8.96
C THR A 151 -21.68 0.34 10.30
N GLU A 152 -22.21 -0.19 11.39
CA GLU A 152 -22.06 0.34 12.75
C GLU A 152 -20.79 -0.18 13.45
N SER A 153 -20.03 -1.07 12.81
CA SER A 153 -18.82 -1.64 13.38
C SER A 153 -17.76 -0.58 13.70
N THR A 154 -17.03 -0.75 14.80
CA THR A 154 -15.84 0.07 15.08
C THR A 154 -14.69 -0.25 14.12
N ASN A 155 -14.70 -1.44 13.51
CA ASN A 155 -13.71 -1.87 12.53
C ASN A 155 -14.00 -1.25 11.15
N LYS A 156 -13.09 -0.38 10.68
CA LYS A 156 -13.23 0.32 9.40
C LYS A 156 -13.28 -0.61 8.18
N GLN A 157 -12.65 -1.79 8.24
CA GLN A 157 -12.64 -2.76 7.15
C GLN A 157 -14.01 -3.44 7.03
N VAL A 158 -14.62 -3.80 8.15
CA VAL A 158 -15.99 -4.34 8.18
C VAL A 158 -16.99 -3.32 7.65
N LYS A 159 -16.92 -2.06 8.11
CA LYS A 159 -17.76 -0.97 7.58
C LYS A 159 -17.60 -0.82 6.08
N SER A 160 -16.35 -0.73 5.61
CA SER A 160 -16.01 -0.63 4.19
C SER A 160 -16.56 -1.80 3.37
N ALA A 161 -16.43 -3.03 3.87
CA ALA A 161 -16.96 -4.23 3.22
C ALA A 161 -18.50 -4.21 3.15
N ALA A 162 -19.17 -3.67 4.18
CA ALA A 162 -20.61 -3.53 4.20
C ALA A 162 -21.11 -2.54 3.13
N PHE A 163 -20.51 -1.35 3.05
CA PHE A 163 -20.79 -0.38 1.99
C PHE A 163 -20.50 -0.95 0.60
N TYR A 164 -19.39 -1.68 0.46
CA TYR A 164 -19.07 -2.38 -0.78
C TYR A 164 -20.14 -3.40 -1.17
N CYS A 165 -20.57 -4.24 -0.23
CA CYS A 165 -21.61 -5.26 -0.42
C CYS A 165 -22.93 -4.65 -0.88
N VAL A 166 -23.45 -3.63 -0.16
CA VAL A 166 -24.67 -2.91 -0.54
C VAL A 166 -24.56 -2.36 -1.96
N GLY A 167 -23.44 -1.70 -2.28
CA GLY A 167 -23.20 -1.22 -3.63
C GLY A 167 -23.13 -2.34 -4.68
N ARG A 168 -22.60 -3.53 -4.36
CA ARG A 168 -22.59 -4.68 -5.28
C ARG A 168 -23.99 -5.22 -5.52
N ILE A 169 -24.82 -5.30 -4.48
CA ILE A 169 -26.24 -5.68 -4.58
C ILE A 169 -26.96 -4.69 -5.51
N PHE A 170 -26.82 -3.38 -5.30
CA PHE A 170 -27.45 -2.39 -6.18
C PHE A 170 -27.09 -2.50 -7.65
N LYS A 171 -25.87 -2.96 -7.96
CA LYS A 171 -25.42 -3.14 -9.35
C LYS A 171 -26.05 -4.37 -10.01
N ARG A 172 -26.41 -5.38 -9.23
CA ARG A 172 -26.70 -6.74 -9.73
C ARG A 172 -28.14 -7.15 -9.57
N ILE A 173 -28.80 -6.61 -8.55
CA ILE A 173 -30.17 -6.92 -8.19
C ILE A 173 -31.06 -5.77 -8.67
N PRO A 174 -32.22 -6.07 -9.29
CA PRO A 174 -33.21 -5.05 -9.63
C PRO A 174 -33.73 -4.32 -8.39
N SER A 175 -34.00 -3.02 -8.52
CA SER A 175 -34.43 -2.18 -7.39
C SER A 175 -35.76 -2.64 -6.77
N GLU A 176 -36.61 -3.29 -7.56
CA GLU A 176 -37.93 -3.80 -7.22
C GLU A 176 -37.86 -4.98 -6.23
N ALA A 177 -36.69 -5.61 -6.09
CA ALA A 177 -36.46 -6.66 -5.10
C ALA A 177 -36.31 -6.12 -3.67
N VAL A 178 -36.25 -4.79 -3.48
CA VAL A 178 -36.10 -4.13 -2.19
C VAL A 178 -37.25 -3.14 -1.97
N GLY A 179 -37.94 -3.25 -0.83
CA GLY A 179 -39.07 -2.39 -0.51
C GLY A 179 -38.67 -0.91 -0.33
N ASP A 180 -39.58 0.01 -0.61
CA ASP A 180 -39.32 1.46 -0.57
C ASP A 180 -38.79 1.96 0.78
N ALA A 181 -39.34 1.45 1.88
CA ALA A 181 -38.89 1.80 3.23
C ALA A 181 -37.43 1.38 3.44
N ASP A 182 -37.07 0.16 3.02
CA ASP A 182 -35.70 -0.36 3.12
C ASP A 182 -34.75 0.44 2.22
N ARG A 183 -35.18 0.84 1.01
CA ARG A 183 -34.40 1.69 0.11
C ARG A 183 -34.09 3.05 0.73
N SER A 184 -35.04 3.64 1.46
CA SER A 184 -34.81 4.88 2.19
C SER A 184 -33.81 4.70 3.33
N THR A 185 -33.97 3.66 4.15
CA THR A 185 -33.00 3.36 5.23
C THR A 185 -31.60 3.11 4.69
N LEU A 186 -31.48 2.35 3.60
CA LEU A 186 -30.21 2.13 2.91
C LEU A 186 -29.59 3.45 2.48
N PHE A 187 -30.35 4.33 1.82
CA PHE A 187 -29.86 5.63 1.41
C PHE A 187 -29.31 6.44 2.59
N ASP A 188 -30.08 6.55 3.68
CA ASP A 188 -29.68 7.35 4.84
C ASP A 188 -28.41 6.80 5.50
N THR A 189 -28.28 5.48 5.64
CA THR A 189 -27.06 4.85 6.15
C THR A 189 -25.86 5.10 5.24
N LEU A 190 -26.03 4.93 3.91
CA LEU A 190 -24.98 5.20 2.94
C LEU A 190 -24.54 6.67 2.97
N PHE A 191 -25.51 7.59 3.06
CA PHE A 191 -25.28 9.02 3.08
C PHE A 191 -24.55 9.45 4.37
N ALA A 192 -24.92 8.91 5.53
CA ALA A 192 -24.20 9.12 6.78
C ALA A 192 -22.74 8.65 6.68
N GLY A 193 -22.48 7.56 5.94
CA GLY A 193 -21.14 7.04 5.66
C GLY A 193 -20.21 8.02 4.93
N LEU A 194 -20.75 9.07 4.28
CA LEU A 194 -19.94 10.14 3.68
C LEU A 194 -19.20 10.99 4.72
N SER A 195 -19.60 10.95 5.99
CA SER A 195 -18.94 11.67 7.09
C SER A 195 -18.01 10.78 7.93
N ASP A 196 -17.79 9.52 7.54
CA ASP A 196 -16.93 8.60 8.30
C ASP A 196 -15.46 9.10 8.32
N PRO A 197 -14.74 8.99 9.45
CA PRO A 197 -13.34 9.42 9.51
C PRO A 197 -12.43 8.65 8.57
N SER A 198 -12.79 7.42 8.16
CA SER A 198 -12.01 6.60 7.25
C SER A 198 -12.27 6.95 5.78
N PRO A 199 -11.24 7.36 5.01
CA PRO A 199 -11.37 7.59 3.57
C PRO A 199 -11.84 6.35 2.79
N LEU A 200 -11.46 5.15 3.26
CA LEU A 200 -11.86 3.90 2.62
C LEU A 200 -13.38 3.69 2.72
N VAL A 201 -13.95 3.99 3.89
CA VAL A 201 -15.39 3.91 4.15
C VAL A 201 -16.13 4.94 3.29
N ARG A 202 -15.71 6.21 3.33
CA ARG A 202 -16.31 7.28 2.51
C ARG A 202 -16.29 6.96 1.02
N ARG A 203 -15.19 6.44 0.49
CA ARG A 203 -15.09 5.99 -0.91
C ARG A 203 -16.16 4.95 -1.24
N HIS A 204 -16.34 3.93 -0.39
CA HIS A 204 -17.33 2.89 -0.65
C HIS A 204 -18.77 3.39 -0.46
N ALA A 205 -19.01 4.33 0.45
CA ALA A 205 -20.28 5.03 0.56
C ALA A 205 -20.60 5.80 -0.73
N VAL A 206 -19.69 6.64 -1.24
CA VAL A 206 -19.82 7.33 -2.54
C VAL A 206 -20.13 6.35 -3.66
N ARG A 207 -19.35 5.26 -3.75
CA ARG A 207 -19.53 4.22 -4.77
C ARG A 207 -20.90 3.54 -4.66
N ALA A 208 -21.34 3.21 -3.46
CA ALA A 208 -22.62 2.55 -3.22
C ALA A 208 -23.78 3.49 -3.60
N ILE A 209 -23.72 4.76 -3.17
CA ILE A 209 -24.71 5.78 -3.54
C ILE A 209 -24.77 5.92 -5.06
N GLY A 210 -23.62 6.12 -5.73
CA GLY A 210 -23.60 6.26 -7.18
C GLY A 210 -24.11 5.03 -7.95
N LYS A 211 -23.95 3.82 -7.40
CA LYS A 211 -24.58 2.61 -7.96
C LYS A 211 -26.08 2.57 -7.71
N GLY A 212 -26.55 3.02 -6.53
CA GLY A 212 -27.97 3.12 -6.24
C GLY A 212 -28.68 4.11 -7.17
N VAL A 213 -28.07 5.27 -7.42
CA VAL A 213 -28.54 6.24 -8.42
C VAL A 213 -28.66 5.61 -9.81
N ARG A 214 -27.60 4.93 -10.28
CA ARG A 214 -27.57 4.31 -11.62
C ARG A 214 -28.59 3.19 -11.83
N ASN A 215 -28.98 2.50 -10.77
CA ASN A 215 -29.86 1.33 -10.84
C ASN A 215 -31.22 1.62 -10.18
N SER A 216 -31.65 2.89 -10.15
CA SER A 216 -32.99 3.30 -9.73
C SER A 216 -33.39 2.89 -8.30
N TYR A 217 -32.44 2.81 -7.38
CA TYR A 217 -32.72 2.51 -5.98
C TYR A 217 -33.26 3.71 -5.19
N PHE A 218 -33.05 4.94 -5.68
CA PHE A 218 -33.30 6.15 -4.91
C PHE A 218 -34.33 7.07 -5.56
N ALA A 219 -35.09 7.76 -4.71
CA ALA A 219 -36.06 8.77 -5.13
C ALA A 219 -35.34 10.00 -5.75
N PRO A 220 -36.03 10.80 -6.58
CA PRO A 220 -35.43 11.99 -7.21
C PRO A 220 -34.75 12.95 -6.21
N GLU A 221 -35.36 13.18 -5.04
CA GLU A 221 -34.79 14.03 -3.98
C GLU A 221 -33.47 13.48 -3.43
N GLN A 222 -33.35 12.16 -3.30
CA GLN A 222 -32.14 11.48 -2.86
C GLN A 222 -31.03 11.53 -3.92
N VAL A 223 -31.40 11.47 -5.21
CA VAL A 223 -30.47 11.65 -6.33
C VAL A 223 -29.90 13.07 -6.33
N GLU A 224 -30.75 14.09 -6.14
CA GLU A 224 -30.32 15.49 -6.02
C GLU A 224 -29.43 15.70 -4.80
N LYS A 225 -29.80 15.14 -3.65
CA LYS A 225 -28.98 15.19 -2.43
C LYS A 225 -27.60 14.55 -2.65
N SER A 226 -27.53 13.45 -3.40
CA SER A 226 -26.27 12.79 -3.79
C SER A 226 -25.41 13.67 -4.70
N HIS A 227 -26.03 14.32 -5.68
CA HIS A 227 -25.36 15.25 -6.61
C HIS A 227 -24.66 16.38 -5.84
N ASN A 228 -25.38 17.02 -4.92
CA ASN A 228 -24.87 18.10 -4.10
C ASN A 228 -23.72 17.62 -3.19
N ALA A 229 -23.87 16.45 -2.57
CA ALA A 229 -22.82 15.87 -1.73
C ALA A 229 -21.54 15.57 -2.52
N PHE A 230 -21.64 15.01 -3.72
CA PHE A 230 -20.46 14.71 -4.54
C PHE A 230 -19.77 15.99 -5.03
N ARG A 231 -20.52 17.06 -5.33
CA ARG A 231 -19.93 18.37 -5.64
C ARG A 231 -19.17 18.97 -4.46
N ALA A 232 -19.72 18.85 -3.25
CA ALA A 232 -19.06 19.28 -2.02
C ALA A 232 -17.77 18.47 -1.80
N ILE A 233 -17.81 17.13 -1.91
CA ILE A 233 -16.61 16.27 -1.82
C ILE A 233 -15.51 16.71 -2.79
N LEU A 234 -15.88 17.20 -3.98
CA LEU A 234 -14.95 17.71 -5.00
C LEU A 234 -14.51 19.16 -4.78
N GLY A 235 -15.04 19.85 -3.77
CA GLY A 235 -14.77 21.26 -3.48
C GLY A 235 -15.27 22.23 -4.55
N MET A 236 -16.32 21.85 -5.28
CA MET A 236 -16.92 22.69 -6.33
C MET A 236 -17.74 23.87 -5.78
N ASP A 237 -17.83 24.01 -4.46
CA ASP A 237 -18.49 25.08 -3.71
C ASP A 237 -17.48 25.97 -2.97
N HIS A 238 -16.21 25.92 -3.35
CA HIS A 238 -15.10 26.69 -2.80
C HIS A 238 -14.64 26.28 -1.38
N PHE A 239 -15.01 25.09 -0.91
CA PHE A 239 -14.51 24.51 0.34
C PHE A 239 -13.87 23.14 0.09
N ASP A 240 -12.74 22.84 0.73
CA ASP A 240 -12.08 21.53 0.64
C ASP A 240 -12.68 20.55 1.66
N TRP A 241 -13.87 20.00 1.34
CA TRP A 241 -14.62 19.11 2.25
C TRP A 241 -13.97 17.72 2.44
N ASP A 242 -13.34 17.18 1.39
CA ASP A 242 -12.64 15.90 1.47
C ASP A 242 -11.32 15.97 0.71
N ASP A 243 -10.21 15.74 1.41
CA ASP A 243 -8.86 15.74 0.87
C ASP A 243 -8.42 14.38 0.31
N ALA A 244 -9.19 13.31 0.58
CA ALA A 244 -8.78 11.98 0.22
C ALA A 244 -8.99 11.73 -1.28
N PHE A 245 -7.88 11.61 -2.01
CA PHE A 245 -7.88 11.33 -3.44
C PHE A 245 -8.81 10.18 -3.84
N ILE A 246 -8.80 9.07 -3.09
CA ILE A 246 -9.63 7.90 -3.39
C ILE A 246 -11.14 8.17 -3.30
N VAL A 247 -11.55 9.13 -2.45
CA VAL A 247 -12.95 9.53 -2.28
C VAL A 247 -13.32 10.50 -3.39
N ARG A 248 -12.50 11.54 -3.59
CA ARG A 248 -12.69 12.54 -4.64
C ARG A 248 -12.75 11.91 -6.04
N SER A 249 -11.81 11.02 -6.37
CA SER A 249 -11.80 10.30 -7.65
C SER A 249 -13.07 9.45 -7.85
N GLU A 250 -13.58 8.81 -6.79
CA GLU A 250 -14.84 8.08 -6.89
C GLU A 250 -16.02 9.03 -7.04
N ALA A 251 -16.04 10.16 -6.31
CA ALA A 251 -17.12 11.15 -6.38
C ALA A 251 -17.20 11.81 -7.76
N GLU A 252 -16.06 12.13 -8.36
CA GLU A 252 -15.96 12.62 -9.73
C GLU A 252 -16.58 11.62 -10.72
N TYR A 253 -16.22 10.35 -10.60
CA TYR A 253 -16.77 9.29 -11.45
C TYR A 253 -18.29 9.10 -11.24
N GLN A 254 -18.80 9.16 -10.01
CA GLN A 254 -20.22 8.96 -9.74
C GLN A 254 -21.07 10.21 -10.06
N LEU A 255 -20.53 11.42 -9.91
CA LEU A 255 -21.23 12.69 -10.13
C LEU A 255 -21.83 12.81 -11.54
N HIS A 256 -21.14 12.26 -12.55
CA HIS A 256 -21.63 12.24 -13.93
C HIS A 256 -23.03 11.62 -14.04
N TYR A 257 -23.28 10.52 -13.33
CA TYR A 257 -24.54 9.78 -13.38
C TYR A 257 -25.69 10.48 -12.65
N CYS A 258 -25.39 11.35 -11.68
CA CYS A 258 -26.41 12.13 -10.98
C CYS A 258 -27.05 13.21 -11.87
N ARG A 259 -26.36 13.66 -12.95
CA ARG A 259 -26.85 14.70 -13.85
C ARG A 259 -27.75 14.19 -14.97
N HIS A 260 -27.58 12.94 -15.39
CA HIS A 260 -28.12 12.45 -16.67
C HIS A 260 -29.34 11.55 -16.53
N GLY A 261 -29.95 11.43 -15.33
CA GLY A 261 -31.25 10.78 -15.12
C GLY A 261 -31.56 9.64 -16.09
N LEU A 262 -30.83 8.51 -15.94
CA LEU A 262 -30.92 7.28 -16.75
C LEU A 262 -30.36 7.37 -18.20
N ALA A 263 -29.59 6.33 -18.54
CA ALA A 263 -29.48 5.72 -19.87
C ALA A 263 -28.36 6.11 -20.85
N GLU A 264 -27.23 6.69 -20.42
CA GLU A 264 -25.99 6.53 -21.21
C GLU A 264 -25.10 5.45 -20.60
N LYS A 265 -25.09 4.28 -21.28
CA LYS A 265 -24.05 3.25 -21.14
C LYS A 265 -22.72 3.72 -21.76
N GLU A 266 -22.43 5.02 -21.78
CA GLU A 266 -21.07 5.45 -22.04
C GLU A 266 -20.24 5.05 -20.81
N THR A 267 -19.42 4.02 -20.99
CA THR A 267 -18.30 3.76 -20.09
C THR A 267 -17.38 4.97 -20.19
N THR A 268 -17.64 6.02 -19.42
CA THR A 268 -16.61 7.02 -19.15
C THR A 268 -15.45 6.21 -18.58
N PRO A 269 -14.29 6.13 -19.25
CA PRO A 269 -13.15 5.43 -18.68
C PRO A 269 -12.97 6.04 -17.30
N ARG A 270 -12.91 5.20 -16.24
CA ARG A 270 -12.44 5.67 -14.92
C ARG A 270 -11.25 6.56 -15.24
N GLY A 271 -11.31 7.84 -14.88
CA GLY A 271 -10.23 8.77 -15.15
C GLY A 271 -8.95 8.11 -14.65
N LYS A 272 -8.15 7.56 -15.57
CA LYS A 272 -6.83 7.07 -15.23
C LYS A 272 -6.11 8.35 -14.91
N TYR A 273 -6.02 8.66 -13.63
CA TYR A 273 -5.19 9.74 -13.16
C TYR A 273 -3.76 9.40 -13.59
N HIS A 274 -3.35 9.99 -14.71
CA HIS A 274 -2.00 9.93 -15.22
C HIS A 274 -1.27 11.10 -14.59
N GLN A 275 -0.56 10.83 -13.50
CA GLN A 275 0.54 11.68 -13.09
C GLN A 275 1.77 11.17 -13.83
N ASP A 276 2.36 12.02 -14.65
CA ASP A 276 3.66 11.75 -15.24
C ASP A 276 4.76 12.14 -14.25
N PHE A 277 5.68 11.21 -13.99
CA PHE A 277 6.85 11.46 -13.14
C PHE A 277 7.99 11.98 -14.01
N SER A 278 7.72 13.04 -14.76
CA SER A 278 8.65 13.63 -15.72
C SER A 278 9.83 14.29 -15.03
N ILE A 279 11.03 14.07 -15.55
CA ILE A 279 12.26 14.67 -15.05
C ILE A 279 12.33 16.10 -15.59
N LEU A 280 12.28 17.06 -14.67
CA LEU A 280 12.31 18.50 -14.95
C LEU A 280 13.74 19.04 -14.97
N GLU A 281 14.62 18.45 -14.15
CA GLU A 281 16.02 18.85 -14.04
C GLU A 281 16.86 17.61 -13.71
N LYS A 282 18.06 17.55 -14.28
CA LYS A 282 19.09 16.56 -13.95
C LYS A 282 20.44 17.25 -13.86
N ARG A 283 21.20 16.99 -12.80
CA ARG A 283 22.57 17.50 -12.61
C ARG A 283 23.46 16.41 -12.05
N GLU A 284 24.64 16.21 -12.62
CA GLU A 284 25.67 15.40 -11.98
C GLU A 284 26.26 16.20 -10.80
N LEU A 285 26.24 15.60 -9.60
CA LEU A 285 26.77 16.23 -8.38
C LEU A 285 28.23 15.86 -8.18
N CYS A 286 28.54 14.59 -8.39
CA CYS A 286 29.87 14.00 -8.38
C CYS A 286 29.83 12.71 -9.22
N PRO A 287 30.99 12.08 -9.52
CA PRO A 287 31.02 10.89 -10.36
C PRO A 287 30.01 9.83 -9.90
N ASN A 288 29.14 9.40 -10.82
CA ASN A 288 28.08 8.40 -10.60
C ASN A 288 26.94 8.82 -9.66
N THR A 289 26.84 10.10 -9.27
CA THR A 289 25.76 10.59 -8.40
C THR A 289 25.06 11.80 -9.02
N TYR A 290 23.74 11.68 -9.18
CA TYR A 290 22.94 12.65 -9.91
C TYR A 290 21.79 13.17 -9.05
N TYR A 291 21.54 14.46 -9.17
CA TYR A 291 20.37 15.16 -8.66
C TYR A 291 19.28 15.20 -9.72
N PHE A 292 18.02 15.06 -9.28
CA PHE A 292 16.85 15.16 -10.14
C PHE A 292 15.77 16.03 -9.49
N LYS A 293 15.11 16.86 -10.31
CA LYS A 293 13.76 17.37 -10.02
C LYS A 293 12.74 16.58 -10.82
N VAL A 294 11.69 16.11 -10.15
CA VAL A 294 10.67 15.23 -10.73
C VAL A 294 9.29 15.84 -10.52
N ASN A 295 8.51 15.95 -11.59
CA ASN A 295 7.11 16.36 -11.51
C ASN A 295 6.35 15.39 -10.62
N ALA A 296 5.81 15.90 -9.51
CA ALA A 296 5.20 15.05 -8.49
C ALA A 296 4.20 15.81 -7.58
N PRO A 297 3.13 16.45 -8.11
CA PRO A 297 2.34 17.42 -7.36
C PRO A 297 1.60 16.85 -6.15
N LEU A 298 1.15 15.59 -6.20
CA LEU A 298 0.53 14.94 -5.04
C LEU A 298 1.55 14.66 -3.93
N LEU A 299 2.74 14.19 -4.31
CA LEU A 299 3.83 13.94 -3.38
C LEU A 299 4.30 15.24 -2.74
N ALA A 300 4.61 16.26 -3.55
CA ALA A 300 5.09 17.55 -3.07
C ALA A 300 4.15 18.17 -2.03
N ARG A 301 2.83 18.05 -2.22
CA ARG A 301 1.83 18.56 -1.27
C ARG A 301 1.84 17.87 0.09
N LYS A 302 2.14 16.57 0.16
CA LYS A 302 1.98 15.76 1.38
C LYS A 302 3.29 15.33 2.03
N ILE A 303 4.40 15.32 1.29
CA ILE A 303 5.71 14.87 1.79
C ILE A 303 6.19 15.73 2.96
N GLN A 304 6.81 15.07 3.94
CA GLN A 304 7.41 15.68 5.12
C GLN A 304 8.88 15.22 5.26
N ALA A 305 9.65 15.94 6.08
CA ALA A 305 11.05 15.60 6.35
C ALA A 305 11.18 14.16 6.90
N GLY A 306 12.20 13.42 6.47
CA GLY A 306 12.43 12.02 6.85
C GLY A 306 11.71 10.97 6.02
N GLN A 307 10.68 11.37 5.25
CA GLN A 307 9.95 10.45 4.39
C GLN A 307 10.70 10.18 3.07
N PHE A 308 10.33 9.08 2.43
CA PHE A 308 10.97 8.59 1.22
C PHE A 308 9.92 8.13 0.20
N ILE A 309 10.39 7.70 -0.98
CA ILE A 309 9.56 7.11 -2.03
C ILE A 309 10.07 5.72 -2.39
N ILE A 310 9.19 4.86 -2.90
CA ILE A 310 9.59 3.71 -3.71
C ILE A 310 9.49 4.13 -5.18
N MET A 311 10.58 3.98 -5.93
CA MET A 311 10.65 4.32 -7.35
C MET A 311 11.03 3.09 -8.17
N ARG A 312 10.47 3.01 -9.38
CA ARG A 312 10.86 2.06 -10.41
C ARG A 312 11.10 2.83 -11.72
N PRO A 313 12.32 2.83 -12.29
CA PRO A 313 12.62 3.69 -13.42
C PRO A 313 11.98 3.19 -14.72
N ASN A 314 12.03 1.90 -15.01
CA ASN A 314 11.40 1.27 -16.19
C ASN A 314 10.47 0.12 -15.77
N TYR A 315 9.61 -0.33 -16.66
CA TYR A 315 8.64 -1.40 -16.37
C TYR A 315 9.31 -2.68 -15.81
N ASP A 316 10.43 -3.11 -16.39
CA ASP A 316 11.17 -4.32 -15.99
C ASP A 316 12.20 -4.10 -14.88
N SER A 317 12.34 -2.87 -14.37
CA SER A 317 13.27 -2.56 -13.28
C SER A 317 12.68 -3.02 -11.93
N GLU A 318 13.53 -3.17 -10.92
CA GLU A 318 13.04 -3.43 -9.56
C GLU A 318 12.54 -2.15 -8.87
N ARG A 319 11.86 -2.31 -7.73
CA ARG A 319 11.40 -1.21 -6.87
C ARG A 319 12.50 -0.86 -5.87
N ILE A 320 12.99 0.38 -5.88
CA ILE A 320 14.04 0.83 -4.95
C ILE A 320 13.58 2.02 -4.08
N PRO A 321 13.97 2.05 -2.79
CA PRO A 321 13.69 3.20 -1.93
C PRO A 321 14.66 4.36 -2.19
N LEU A 322 14.14 5.58 -2.27
CA LEU A 322 14.92 6.81 -2.42
C LEU A 322 14.44 7.89 -1.45
N SER A 323 15.37 8.46 -0.70
CA SER A 323 15.11 9.60 0.18
C SER A 323 14.79 10.86 -0.63
N ILE A 324 13.97 11.74 -0.06
CA ILE A 324 13.65 13.04 -0.64
C ILE A 324 14.66 14.07 -0.13
N ALA A 325 15.29 14.81 -1.06
CA ALA A 325 16.22 15.89 -0.75
C ALA A 325 15.52 17.25 -0.62
N GLY A 326 14.37 17.42 -1.26
CA GLY A 326 13.62 18.67 -1.30
C GLY A 326 12.30 18.53 -2.04
N TRP A 327 11.50 19.59 -2.03
CA TRP A 327 10.26 19.68 -2.79
C TRP A 327 9.78 21.13 -2.87
N ASP A 328 8.94 21.40 -3.86
CA ASP A 328 8.22 22.67 -3.99
C ASP A 328 6.72 22.37 -4.12
N ARG A 329 5.94 22.87 -3.15
CA ARG A 329 4.49 22.61 -3.08
C ARG A 329 3.70 23.34 -4.16
N GLU A 330 4.16 24.53 -4.56
CA GLU A 330 3.46 25.38 -5.53
C GLU A 330 3.78 24.93 -6.95
N LYS A 331 5.06 24.66 -7.23
CA LYS A 331 5.50 24.16 -8.54
C LYS A 331 5.25 22.66 -8.72
N GLY A 332 4.95 21.94 -7.64
CA GLY A 332 4.51 20.56 -7.69
C GLY A 332 5.60 19.54 -8.01
N TYR A 333 6.85 19.78 -7.59
CA TYR A 333 7.96 18.84 -7.80
C TYR A 333 8.58 18.34 -6.51
N ILE A 334 9.25 17.18 -6.59
CA ILE A 334 10.15 16.67 -5.57
C ILE A 334 11.59 16.65 -6.09
N GLU A 335 12.55 16.65 -5.18
CA GLU A 335 13.98 16.60 -5.47
C GLU A 335 14.57 15.33 -4.87
N ILE A 336 15.33 14.58 -5.66
CA ILE A 336 15.94 13.31 -5.26
C ILE A 336 17.39 13.22 -5.72
N VAL A 337 18.19 12.43 -5.01
CA VAL A 337 19.57 12.12 -5.38
C VAL A 337 19.70 10.62 -5.61
N ILE A 338 20.28 10.23 -6.74
CA ILE A 338 20.47 8.83 -7.10
C ILE A 338 21.96 8.61 -7.40
N MET A 339 22.55 7.66 -6.68
CA MET A 339 23.89 7.15 -6.95
C MET A 339 23.76 5.85 -7.75
N ALA A 340 24.45 5.74 -8.89
CA ALA A 340 24.53 4.54 -9.69
C ALA A 340 25.37 3.48 -8.95
N ALA A 341 24.69 2.61 -8.20
CA ALA A 341 25.29 1.62 -7.30
C ALA A 341 25.06 0.17 -7.76
N GLY A 342 24.12 -0.06 -8.67
CA GLY A 342 23.76 -1.36 -9.22
C GLY A 342 22.85 -1.18 -10.44
N ARG A 343 22.23 -2.26 -10.92
CA ARG A 343 21.43 -2.25 -12.16
C ARG A 343 20.36 -1.15 -12.16
N THR A 344 19.41 -1.20 -11.24
CA THR A 344 18.24 -0.31 -11.23
C THR A 344 18.60 1.16 -11.03
N SER A 345 19.55 1.45 -10.14
CA SER A 345 20.01 2.83 -9.95
C SER A 345 20.80 3.35 -11.16
N THR A 346 21.54 2.48 -11.85
CA THR A 346 22.20 2.84 -13.12
C THR A 346 21.17 3.14 -14.20
N GLU A 347 20.15 2.28 -14.39
CA GLU A 347 19.04 2.52 -15.31
C GLU A 347 18.32 3.85 -15.01
N ALA A 348 18.08 4.16 -13.74
CA ALA A 348 17.49 5.44 -13.33
C ALA A 348 18.36 6.64 -13.72
N THR A 349 19.68 6.54 -13.48
CA THR A 349 20.62 7.64 -13.80
C THR A 349 20.87 7.83 -15.30
N GLN A 350 20.51 6.86 -16.15
CA GLN A 350 20.60 6.99 -17.61
C GLN A 350 19.46 7.83 -18.21
N LYS A 351 18.33 7.99 -17.49
CA LYS A 351 17.23 8.85 -17.95
C LYS A 351 17.63 10.32 -17.98
N ASN A 352 17.06 11.07 -18.91
CA ASN A 352 17.36 12.48 -19.17
C ASN A 352 16.15 13.38 -18.85
N VAL A 353 16.38 14.69 -18.87
CA VAL A 353 15.30 15.68 -18.76
C VAL A 353 14.28 15.44 -19.88
N GLY A 354 13.00 15.43 -19.52
CA GLY A 354 11.90 15.07 -20.42
C GLY A 354 11.47 13.60 -20.36
N ASP A 355 12.34 12.69 -19.92
CA ASP A 355 11.93 11.30 -19.64
C ASP A 355 11.07 11.23 -18.38
N SER A 356 10.37 10.11 -18.19
CA SER A 356 9.61 9.83 -16.97
C SER A 356 10.08 8.55 -16.27
N PHE A 357 9.98 8.54 -14.93
CA PHE A 357 10.05 7.31 -14.15
C PHE A 357 8.72 6.56 -14.26
N HIS A 358 8.78 5.23 -14.36
CA HIS A 358 7.59 4.39 -14.55
C HIS A 358 6.66 4.42 -13.35
N ASP A 359 7.19 4.20 -12.14
CA ASP A 359 6.43 4.31 -10.89
C ASP A 359 7.17 5.16 -9.87
N VAL A 360 6.42 6.01 -9.17
CA VAL A 360 6.86 6.67 -7.93
C VAL A 360 5.73 6.62 -6.91
N VAL A 361 6.01 6.02 -5.76
CA VAL A 361 5.02 5.79 -4.70
C VAL A 361 5.47 6.46 -3.41
N GLY A 362 4.60 7.29 -2.84
CA GLY A 362 4.75 7.87 -1.50
C GLY A 362 3.72 8.95 -1.19
N PRO A 363 3.96 9.78 -0.15
CA PRO A 363 5.12 9.71 0.74
C PRO A 363 5.07 8.45 1.61
N LEU A 364 6.23 7.83 1.85
CA LEU A 364 6.37 6.61 2.67
C LEU A 364 7.25 6.88 3.89
N GLY A 365 7.10 6.03 4.90
CA GLY A 365 7.75 6.22 6.19
C GLY A 365 7.07 7.26 7.07
N GLN A 366 7.56 7.34 8.29
CA GLN A 366 7.21 8.34 9.29
C GLN A 366 8.03 9.61 9.07
N ARG A 367 7.48 10.73 9.51
CA ARG A 367 8.22 11.99 9.56
C ARG A 367 9.40 11.87 10.53
N SER A 368 10.52 12.50 10.20
CA SER A 368 11.65 12.65 11.12
C SER A 368 11.25 13.32 12.43
N HIS A 369 12.04 13.05 13.46
CA HIS A 369 11.90 13.64 14.80
C HIS A 369 12.27 15.12 14.78
N VAL A 370 11.27 15.94 14.46
CA VAL A 370 11.37 17.40 14.40
C VAL A 370 10.57 17.99 15.56
N ALA A 371 11.28 18.46 16.58
CA ALA A 371 10.73 19.14 17.75
C ALA A 371 11.58 20.35 18.13
N LYS A 372 11.16 21.10 19.15
CA LYS A 372 12.01 22.11 19.79
C LYS A 372 12.89 21.42 20.83
N TYR A 373 14.19 21.68 20.79
CA TYR A 373 15.18 21.10 21.70
C TYR A 373 15.89 22.18 22.52
N GLU A 374 16.27 21.83 23.75
CA GLU A 374 17.09 22.66 24.63
C GLU A 374 18.58 22.36 24.46
N GLY A 375 19.11 22.80 23.32
CA GLY A 375 20.49 22.58 22.88
C GLY A 375 20.57 22.59 21.35
N ALA A 376 21.78 22.41 20.82
CA ALA A 376 21.98 22.30 19.38
C ALA A 376 21.44 20.97 18.83
N CYS A 377 20.94 21.01 17.60
CA CYS A 377 20.60 19.85 16.79
C CYS A 377 21.69 19.65 15.74
N VAL A 378 22.16 18.42 15.55
CA VAL A 378 23.19 18.11 14.54
C VAL A 378 22.62 17.13 13.52
N VAL A 379 22.67 17.47 12.24
CA VAL A 379 22.36 16.52 11.16
C VAL A 379 23.62 16.12 10.42
N LEU A 380 23.83 14.82 10.22
CA LEU A 380 25.06 14.26 9.66
C LEU A 380 24.75 13.45 8.40
N GLY A 381 25.21 13.94 7.26
CA GLY A 381 25.07 13.30 5.95
C GLY A 381 26.38 12.68 5.47
N GLY A 382 26.35 11.40 5.10
CA GLY A 382 27.46 10.72 4.44
C GLY A 382 27.13 10.33 3.00
N GLY A 383 27.87 10.86 2.02
CA GLY A 383 27.59 10.62 0.60
C GLY A 383 26.17 11.04 0.21
N TYR A 384 25.38 10.14 -0.40
CA TYR A 384 23.98 10.40 -0.75
C TYR A 384 23.10 10.80 0.46
N GLY A 385 23.51 10.44 1.68
CA GLY A 385 22.80 10.79 2.91
C GLY A 385 22.72 12.30 3.17
N THR A 386 23.59 13.12 2.56
CA THR A 386 23.52 14.58 2.65
C THR A 386 22.20 15.13 2.12
N GLY A 387 21.68 14.58 1.03
CA GLY A 387 20.37 14.99 0.52
C GLY A 387 19.25 14.71 1.52
N ALA A 388 19.28 13.54 2.14
CA ALA A 388 18.23 13.07 3.05
C ALA A 388 18.11 13.90 4.34
N VAL A 389 19.19 14.56 4.79
CA VAL A 389 19.16 15.37 6.02
C VAL A 389 18.69 16.81 5.81
N ILE A 390 18.73 17.33 4.57
CA ILE A 390 18.38 18.72 4.26
C ILE A 390 16.95 19.07 4.69
N PRO A 391 15.89 18.28 4.37
CA PRO A 391 14.54 18.61 4.82
C PRO A 391 14.39 18.65 6.34
N THR A 392 15.09 17.76 7.05
CA THR A 392 15.03 17.71 8.52
C THR A 392 15.74 18.91 9.14
N ALA A 393 16.91 19.31 8.64
CA ALA A 393 17.58 20.54 9.07
C ALA A 393 16.71 21.78 8.86
N ARG A 394 16.10 21.91 7.67
CA ARG A 394 15.17 23.00 7.35
C ARG A 394 14.03 23.07 8.36
N ASP A 395 13.35 21.96 8.62
CA ASP A 395 12.20 21.93 9.52
C ASP A 395 12.62 22.20 10.99
N LEU A 396 13.78 21.71 11.44
CA LEU A 396 14.31 22.00 12.77
C LEU A 396 14.66 23.49 12.93
N ARG A 397 15.30 24.08 11.92
CA ARG A 397 15.66 25.51 11.91
C ARG A 397 14.40 26.38 11.88
N ALA A 398 13.36 25.98 11.14
CA ALA A 398 12.09 26.67 11.11
C ALA A 398 11.36 26.69 12.49
N LEU A 399 11.62 25.71 13.36
CA LEU A 399 11.18 25.73 14.77
C LEU A 399 12.12 26.55 15.69
N GLY A 400 13.11 27.22 15.12
CA GLY A 400 14.10 28.05 15.82
C GLY A 400 15.14 27.26 16.61
N ASN A 401 15.35 25.98 16.30
CA ASN A 401 16.50 25.26 16.86
C ASN A 401 17.80 25.82 16.27
N LYS A 402 18.88 25.76 17.04
CA LYS A 402 20.23 25.94 16.49
C LYS A 402 20.64 24.64 15.80
N VAL A 403 20.95 24.70 14.51
CA VAL A 403 21.18 23.52 13.67
C VAL A 403 22.57 23.54 13.06
N TYR A 404 23.35 22.49 13.35
CA TYR A 404 24.62 22.22 12.69
C TYR A 404 24.46 21.13 11.63
N GLY A 405 24.97 21.38 10.43
CA GLY A 405 25.12 20.36 9.41
C GLY A 405 26.52 19.76 9.42
N VAL A 406 26.65 18.46 9.18
CA VAL A 406 27.93 17.79 8.95
C VAL A 406 27.85 17.01 7.65
N VAL A 407 28.76 17.28 6.71
CA VAL A 407 28.87 16.55 5.44
C VAL A 407 30.16 15.76 5.41
N GLY A 408 30.05 14.43 5.26
CA GLY A 408 31.17 13.51 5.16
C GLY A 408 31.36 12.93 3.77
N ALA A 409 32.58 13.00 3.26
CA ALA A 409 32.99 12.34 2.02
C ALA A 409 34.39 11.70 2.17
N ARG A 410 34.73 10.78 1.24
CA ARG A 410 36.08 10.19 1.24
C ARG A 410 37.14 11.19 0.78
N THR A 411 36.79 12.04 -0.18
CA THR A 411 37.61 13.09 -0.77
C THR A 411 36.72 14.26 -1.21
N LYS A 412 37.30 15.43 -1.48
CA LYS A 412 36.59 16.65 -1.86
C LYS A 412 35.67 16.46 -3.07
N ASP A 413 36.07 15.64 -4.05
CA ASP A 413 35.35 15.47 -5.32
C ASP A 413 34.07 14.64 -5.16
N LEU A 414 33.85 14.04 -3.98
CA LEU A 414 32.64 13.28 -3.64
C LEU A 414 31.68 14.04 -2.72
N LEU A 415 32.00 15.29 -2.39
CA LEU A 415 31.08 16.14 -1.63
C LEU A 415 29.88 16.52 -2.50
N ILE A 416 28.68 16.40 -1.93
CA ILE A 416 27.44 16.74 -2.61
C ILE A 416 26.57 17.60 -1.69
N LEU A 417 25.79 18.49 -2.30
CA LEU A 417 24.75 19.29 -1.64
C LEU A 417 25.20 20.10 -0.40
N VAL A 418 26.48 20.50 -0.35
CA VAL A 418 27.04 21.25 0.79
C VAL A 418 26.39 22.62 0.90
N ASP A 419 26.19 23.33 -0.22
CA ASP A 419 25.64 24.69 -0.20
C ASP A 419 24.13 24.68 0.06
N GLU A 420 23.43 23.66 -0.44
CA GLU A 420 22.03 23.40 -0.13
C GLU A 420 21.83 23.12 1.36
N LEU A 421 22.74 22.39 2.01
CA LEU A 421 22.70 22.19 3.46
C LEU A 421 23.03 23.48 4.23
N LYS A 422 24.02 24.28 3.78
CA LYS A 422 24.35 25.59 4.39
C LYS A 422 23.16 26.54 4.37
N ALA A 423 22.32 26.50 3.34
CA ALA A 423 21.14 27.33 3.26
C ALA A 423 20.12 27.05 4.39
N VAL A 424 20.16 25.84 4.98
CA VAL A 424 19.16 25.38 5.97
C VAL A 424 19.74 25.10 7.36
N CYS A 425 21.03 25.35 7.57
CA CYS A 425 21.72 25.23 8.86
C CYS A 425 22.28 26.59 9.31
N ASP A 426 22.61 26.72 10.59
CA ASP A 426 23.33 27.89 11.12
C ASP A 426 24.82 27.83 10.79
N GLU A 427 25.39 26.62 10.80
CA GLU A 427 26.76 26.35 10.36
C GLU A 427 26.88 24.92 9.82
N VAL A 428 27.79 24.72 8.87
CA VAL A 428 28.04 23.40 8.24
C VAL A 428 29.51 23.06 8.31
N PHE A 429 29.81 21.90 8.88
CA PHE A 429 31.13 21.30 8.95
C PHE A 429 31.31 20.30 7.81
N VAL A 430 32.42 20.41 7.10
CA VAL A 430 32.81 19.46 6.06
C VAL A 430 33.92 18.58 6.58
N THR A 431 33.78 17.27 6.41
CA THR A 431 34.83 16.29 6.77
C THR A 431 35.23 15.48 5.55
N THR A 432 36.53 15.35 5.30
CA THR A 432 37.07 14.47 4.26
C THR A 432 38.06 13.48 4.85
N ASN A 433 37.95 12.19 4.50
CA ASN A 433 38.83 11.16 5.06
C ASN A 433 40.31 11.43 4.76
N ASP A 434 40.61 11.97 3.58
CA ASP A 434 41.96 12.28 3.10
C ASP A 434 42.44 13.69 3.48
N GLY A 435 41.60 14.52 4.12
CA GLY A 435 41.93 15.90 4.48
C GLY A 435 41.99 16.87 3.31
N SER A 436 41.47 16.48 2.13
CA SER A 436 41.46 17.33 0.94
C SER A 436 40.69 18.63 1.10
N VAL A 437 39.69 18.68 1.99
CA VAL A 437 39.01 19.91 2.43
C VAL A 437 38.33 19.73 3.79
N GLY A 438 38.26 20.81 4.58
CA GLY A 438 37.59 20.81 5.88
C GLY A 438 38.38 20.02 6.93
N ILE A 439 37.66 19.33 7.82
CA ILE A 439 38.26 18.52 8.88
C ILE A 439 38.73 17.19 8.28
N GLN A 440 40.00 16.86 8.45
CA GLN A 440 40.51 15.55 8.08
C GLN A 440 39.91 14.48 9.00
N GLY A 441 39.21 13.51 8.42
CA GLY A 441 38.62 12.37 9.12
C GLY A 441 37.13 12.19 8.82
N PHE A 442 36.45 11.50 9.73
CA PHE A 442 35.03 11.16 9.64
C PHE A 442 34.11 12.23 10.25
N VAL A 443 32.82 12.16 9.92
CA VAL A 443 31.75 13.01 10.48
C VAL A 443 31.72 13.04 12.01
N THR A 444 32.19 11.98 12.67
CA THR A 444 32.28 11.89 14.12
C THR A 444 33.28 12.88 14.71
N HIS A 445 34.34 13.26 13.99
CA HIS A 445 35.28 14.28 14.48
C HIS A 445 34.64 15.66 14.50
N ALA A 446 33.81 15.99 13.50
CA ALA A 446 33.03 17.23 13.53
C ALA A 446 32.00 17.21 14.67
N LEU A 447 31.31 16.07 14.88
CA LEU A 447 30.37 15.92 15.99
C LEU A 447 31.06 16.11 17.35
N GLU A 448 32.25 15.52 17.54
CA GLU A 448 33.05 15.71 18.75
C GLU A 448 33.42 17.17 18.98
N GLN A 449 33.85 17.89 17.93
CA GLN A 449 34.14 19.32 18.03
C GLN A 449 32.91 20.14 18.43
N ILE A 450 31.73 19.86 17.86
CA ILE A 450 30.48 20.54 18.22
C ILE A 450 30.10 20.25 19.67
N MET A 451 30.16 18.98 20.10
CA MET A 451 29.83 18.58 21.47
C MET A 451 30.80 19.16 22.52
N ALA A 452 32.03 19.49 22.13
CA ALA A 452 33.00 20.17 22.98
C ALA A 452 32.71 21.68 23.12
N GLN A 453 32.03 22.28 22.15
CA GLN A 453 31.72 23.71 22.13
C GLN A 453 30.40 24.03 22.83
N GLU A 454 29.38 23.18 22.68
CA GLU A 454 28.07 23.41 23.31
C GLU A 454 27.27 22.11 23.52
N LYS A 455 26.16 22.23 24.25
CA LYS A 455 25.24 21.14 24.49
C LYS A 455 24.53 20.74 23.19
N VAL A 456 24.79 19.52 22.73
CA VAL A 456 24.00 18.86 21.68
C VAL A 456 22.86 18.08 22.32
N SER A 457 21.64 18.31 21.85
CA SER A 457 20.45 17.62 22.36
C SER A 457 19.92 16.56 21.42
N MET A 458 20.10 16.73 20.12
CA MET A 458 19.63 15.79 19.12
C MET A 458 20.67 15.63 18.01
N ALA A 459 20.87 14.40 17.55
CA ALA A 459 21.68 14.09 16.38
C ALA A 459 20.90 13.17 15.42
N LEU A 460 20.87 13.49 14.12
CA LEU A 460 20.35 12.61 13.07
C LEU A 460 21.48 12.23 12.12
N ALA A 461 21.78 10.93 12.00
CA ALA A 461 22.78 10.43 11.06
C ALA A 461 22.13 9.64 9.91
N VAL A 462 22.47 10.02 8.68
CA VAL A 462 22.01 9.35 7.45
C VAL A 462 23.19 9.10 6.52
N GLY A 463 23.45 7.83 6.23
CA GLY A 463 24.58 7.43 5.40
C GLY A 463 24.88 5.94 5.51
N PRO A 464 26.12 5.52 5.19
CA PRO A 464 26.53 4.13 5.33
C PRO A 464 26.35 3.60 6.76
N VAL A 465 25.98 2.33 6.91
CA VAL A 465 25.75 1.71 8.23
C VAL A 465 26.93 1.90 9.21
N PRO A 466 28.21 1.77 8.80
CA PRO A 466 29.32 2.04 9.70
C PRO A 466 29.36 3.47 10.25
N MET A 467 28.92 4.46 9.45
CA MET A 467 28.82 5.85 9.89
C MET A 467 27.72 6.01 10.95
N MET A 468 26.55 5.43 10.68
CA MET A 468 25.42 5.45 11.63
C MET A 468 25.78 4.79 12.97
N MET A 469 26.48 3.64 12.93
CA MET A 469 27.01 2.96 14.10
C MET A 469 28.00 3.82 14.89
N ALA A 470 28.92 4.50 14.19
CA ALA A 470 29.93 5.33 14.82
C ALA A 470 29.31 6.52 15.56
N VAL A 471 28.29 7.17 14.96
CA VAL A 471 27.54 8.24 15.61
C VAL A 471 26.74 7.72 16.80
N ALA A 472 26.06 6.57 16.66
CA ALA A 472 25.32 5.93 17.75
C ALA A 472 26.23 5.67 18.96
N LYS A 473 27.40 5.06 18.74
CA LYS A 473 28.38 4.77 19.79
C LYS A 473 28.97 6.05 20.40
N MET A 474 29.24 7.07 19.60
CA MET A 474 29.82 8.32 20.07
C MET A 474 28.88 9.09 21.01
N THR A 475 27.57 8.95 20.82
CA THR A 475 26.52 9.69 21.54
C THR A 475 25.91 8.89 22.70
N GLU A 476 26.16 7.59 22.76
CA GLU A 476 25.65 6.70 23.81
C GLU A 476 26.05 7.18 25.21
N GLY A 477 25.07 7.25 26.12
CA GLY A 477 25.28 7.71 27.49
C GLY A 477 25.58 9.20 27.67
N LYS A 478 25.63 10.00 26.59
CA LYS A 478 25.94 11.45 26.64
C LYS A 478 24.71 12.35 26.69
N GLY A 479 23.51 11.79 26.86
CA GLY A 479 22.25 12.55 26.88
C GLY A 479 21.85 13.18 25.55
N VAL A 480 22.41 12.69 24.43
CA VAL A 480 22.06 13.13 23.07
C VAL A 480 21.01 12.20 22.49
N GLU A 481 19.84 12.73 22.15
CA GLU A 481 18.80 11.98 21.44
C GLU A 481 19.28 11.68 20.01
N THR A 482 19.63 10.43 19.74
CA THR A 482 20.31 10.06 18.48
C THR A 482 19.42 9.20 17.60
N TRP A 483 19.17 9.69 16.39
CA TRP A 483 18.37 9.04 15.36
C TRP A 483 19.24 8.62 14.19
N VAL A 484 18.90 7.48 13.59
CA VAL A 484 19.51 6.98 12.36
C VAL A 484 18.43 6.63 11.35
N SER A 485 18.57 7.09 10.11
CA SER A 485 17.68 6.72 9.01
C SER A 485 18.19 5.44 8.36
N LEU A 486 17.57 4.29 8.68
CA LEU A 486 18.05 2.99 8.23
C LEU A 486 17.79 2.76 6.74
N ASN A 487 18.79 2.23 6.04
CA ASN A 487 18.73 1.82 4.63
C ASN A 487 18.54 0.30 4.48
N ALA A 488 17.48 -0.25 5.08
CA ALA A 488 17.12 -1.66 4.93
C ALA A 488 16.59 -1.97 3.51
N ILE A 489 16.69 -3.23 3.08
CA ILE A 489 16.11 -3.69 1.81
C ILE A 489 14.59 -3.47 1.85
N MET A 490 14.02 -2.89 0.79
CA MET A 490 12.58 -2.64 0.67
C MET A 490 12.04 -3.18 -0.65
N VAL A 491 10.75 -3.51 -0.67
CA VAL A 491 10.02 -3.94 -1.89
C VAL A 491 8.76 -3.10 -2.06
N ASP A 492 7.77 -3.32 -1.19
CA ASP A 492 6.49 -2.62 -1.23
C ASP A 492 6.60 -1.19 -0.67
N GLY A 493 7.31 -1.04 0.45
CA GLY A 493 7.45 0.23 1.16
C GLY A 493 6.23 0.62 2.02
N THR A 494 5.28 -0.30 2.20
CA THR A 494 3.98 -0.04 2.85
C THR A 494 3.71 -0.93 4.07
N GLY A 495 4.64 -1.81 4.43
CA GLY A 495 4.55 -2.68 5.61
C GLY A 495 3.93 -4.06 5.34
N MET A 496 3.73 -4.43 4.08
CA MET A 496 3.00 -5.65 3.70
C MET A 496 3.89 -6.91 3.71
N CYS A 497 5.17 -6.81 3.33
CA CYS A 497 6.00 -8.01 3.11
C CYS A 497 7.04 -8.30 4.21
N GLY A 498 7.42 -7.31 5.03
CA GLY A 498 8.48 -7.47 6.03
C GLY A 498 9.92 -7.56 5.50
N ALA A 499 10.17 -7.32 4.20
CA ALA A 499 11.53 -7.28 3.64
C ALA A 499 12.44 -6.27 4.37
N CYS A 500 11.88 -5.14 4.77
CA CYS A 500 12.58 -4.08 5.49
C CYS A 500 12.66 -4.28 7.01
N ARG A 501 12.44 -5.51 7.49
CA ARG A 501 12.50 -5.77 8.93
C ARG A 501 13.87 -5.47 9.51
N VAL A 502 13.85 -4.90 10.71
CA VAL A 502 15.00 -4.59 11.56
C VAL A 502 14.65 -4.88 13.01
N SER A 503 15.63 -5.21 13.84
CA SER A 503 15.46 -5.31 15.29
C SER A 503 15.84 -4.00 15.98
N VAL A 504 14.89 -3.42 16.71
CA VAL A 504 15.08 -2.20 17.50
C VAL A 504 14.54 -2.43 18.90
N GLY A 505 15.39 -2.32 19.91
CA GLY A 505 15.02 -2.53 21.32
C GLY A 505 14.47 -3.93 21.61
N GLY A 506 15.03 -4.95 20.94
CA GLY A 506 14.59 -6.35 21.06
C GLY A 506 13.27 -6.67 20.34
N LYS A 507 12.70 -5.73 19.58
CA LYS A 507 11.45 -5.94 18.84
C LYS A 507 11.69 -5.85 17.33
N THR A 508 11.02 -6.73 16.57
CA THR A 508 10.97 -6.62 15.12
C THR A 508 10.13 -5.40 14.72
N ARG A 509 10.70 -4.55 13.87
CA ARG A 509 10.07 -3.37 13.28
C ARG A 509 10.27 -3.39 11.76
N PHE A 510 9.36 -2.77 11.03
CA PHE A 510 9.46 -2.60 9.57
C PHE A 510 9.90 -1.18 9.26
N ALA A 511 11.09 -1.00 8.67
CA ALA A 511 11.66 0.32 8.44
C ALA A 511 10.78 1.22 7.54
N CYS A 512 10.09 0.66 6.55
CA CYS A 512 9.22 1.44 5.66
C CYS A 512 7.95 1.97 6.32
N TYR A 513 7.52 1.36 7.43
CA TYR A 513 6.25 1.68 8.09
C TYR A 513 6.46 2.34 9.46
N HIS A 514 7.39 1.82 10.25
CA HIS A 514 7.70 2.31 11.59
C HIS A 514 8.85 3.32 11.62
N GLY A 515 9.68 3.37 10.57
CA GLY A 515 10.83 4.26 10.43
C GLY A 515 10.65 5.20 9.23
N PRO A 516 11.72 5.53 8.47
CA PRO A 516 13.03 4.87 8.47
C PRO A 516 13.94 5.31 9.64
N ASP A 517 13.58 6.39 10.33
CA ASP A 517 14.29 6.89 11.49
C ASP A 517 14.02 6.01 12.73
N PHE A 518 15.09 5.55 13.37
CA PHE A 518 15.01 4.80 14.63
C PHE A 518 16.01 5.33 15.64
N ASN A 519 15.72 5.11 16.93
CA ASN A 519 16.65 5.43 18.01
C ASN A 519 17.92 4.60 17.82
N ALA A 520 19.03 5.29 17.56
CA ALA A 520 20.29 4.72 17.14
C ALA A 520 20.90 3.79 18.21
N HIS A 521 20.64 4.05 19.49
CA HIS A 521 21.16 3.25 20.62
C HIS A 521 20.42 1.93 20.80
N GLN A 522 19.32 1.71 20.06
CA GLN A 522 18.50 0.51 20.17
C GLN A 522 18.57 -0.39 18.92
N VAL A 523 19.24 0.05 17.85
CA VAL A 523 19.30 -0.69 16.57
C VAL A 523 20.29 -1.85 16.66
N ASN A 524 19.87 -3.03 16.20
CA ASN A 524 20.79 -4.13 15.92
C ASN A 524 21.46 -3.94 14.55
N PHE A 525 22.60 -3.26 14.53
CA PHE A 525 23.33 -2.99 13.30
C PHE A 525 23.95 -4.23 12.66
N ASP A 526 24.37 -5.22 13.45
CA ASP A 526 24.94 -6.47 12.93
C ASP A 526 23.91 -7.26 12.12
N GLU A 527 22.67 -7.32 12.59
CA GLU A 527 21.57 -7.89 11.82
C GLU A 527 21.35 -7.12 10.51
N LEU A 528 21.26 -5.80 10.57
CA LEU A 528 21.06 -4.96 9.38
C LEU A 528 22.14 -5.20 8.32
N ILE A 529 23.41 -5.24 8.71
CA ILE A 529 24.55 -5.48 7.81
C ILE A 529 24.44 -6.87 7.15
N LYS A 530 24.13 -7.91 7.92
CA LYS A 530 23.93 -9.26 7.38
C LYS A 530 22.80 -9.29 6.36
N ARG A 531 21.70 -8.60 6.65
CA ARG A 531 20.54 -8.52 5.75
C ARG A 531 20.85 -7.77 4.46
N GLN A 532 21.58 -6.65 4.52
CA GLN A 532 21.98 -5.89 3.33
C GLN A 532 22.86 -6.68 2.36
N ARG A 533 23.57 -7.71 2.85
CA ARG A 533 24.44 -8.55 2.01
C ARG A 533 23.73 -9.76 1.40
N MET A 534 22.43 -9.92 1.64
CA MET A 534 21.68 -11.11 1.27
C MET A 534 21.63 -11.38 -0.24
N PHE A 535 21.65 -10.33 -1.07
CA PHE A 535 21.46 -10.43 -2.53
C PHE A 535 22.66 -9.98 -3.37
N VAL A 536 23.85 -9.86 -2.76
CA VAL A 536 25.05 -9.34 -3.45
C VAL A 536 25.41 -10.16 -4.70
N GLU A 537 25.21 -11.48 -4.68
CA GLU A 537 25.45 -12.34 -5.84
C GLU A 537 24.46 -12.05 -6.99
N GLN A 538 23.16 -11.93 -6.67
CA GLN A 538 22.10 -11.62 -7.63
C GLN A 538 22.25 -10.20 -8.19
N GLU A 539 22.61 -9.23 -7.34
CA GLU A 539 22.91 -7.85 -7.74
C GLU A 539 24.05 -7.80 -8.76
N LYS A 540 25.11 -8.58 -8.53
CA LYS A 540 26.25 -8.69 -9.46
C LYS A 540 25.83 -9.30 -10.79
N ILE A 541 25.09 -10.42 -10.76
CA ILE A 541 24.58 -11.07 -11.99
C ILE A 541 23.71 -10.10 -12.78
N ALA A 542 22.80 -9.39 -12.12
CA ALA A 542 21.90 -8.44 -12.76
C ALA A 542 22.67 -7.26 -13.37
N PHE A 543 23.69 -6.75 -12.69
CA PHE A 543 24.51 -5.65 -13.20
C PHE A 543 25.37 -6.07 -14.39
N GLU A 544 25.99 -7.24 -14.34
CA GLU A 544 26.75 -7.80 -15.47
C GLU A 544 25.86 -8.07 -16.69
N ALA A 545 24.60 -8.49 -16.49
CA ALA A 545 23.66 -8.71 -17.56
C ALA A 545 23.24 -7.40 -18.27
N MET A 546 23.24 -6.27 -17.55
CA MET A 546 22.95 -4.95 -18.12
C MET A 546 24.08 -4.42 -19.01
N GLN A 547 25.32 -4.87 -18.79
CA GLN A 547 26.51 -4.38 -19.52
C GLN A 547 26.80 -5.14 -20.81
N ARG A 548 26.13 -6.27 -21.05
CA ARG A 548 26.22 -7.06 -22.28
C ARG A 548 25.18 -6.57 -23.27
#